data_AF-A0A8X8D937-F1
#
_entry.id   AF-A0A8X8D937-F1
#
_cell.length_a   1.000
_cell.length_b   1.000
_cell.length_c   1.000
_cell.angle_alpha   90.00
_cell.angle_beta   90.00
_cell.angle_gamma   90.00
#
_symmetry.space_group_name_H-M   'P 1'
#
loop_
_entity.id
_entity.type
_entity.pdbx_description
1 polymer ?
#
loop_
_entity_poly.entity_id
_entity_poly.type
_entity_poly.pdbx_seq_one_letter_code
_entity_poly.pdbx_strand_id
1 'polypeptide(L)'
;MEIFTKQLTPVDFGSGLVLPPRSNLEPLQHFQGIIELPTIVESAAGTRLPEPVTIHCSTTRGSLVFKTGWYDIAREVGLKSGDTVTFYQEVNGGAQFKLKVRNDR
;
A
#
# COMPACT_ATOMS: atom_id res chain seq x y z
N MET A 1 -2.57 -10.86 -7.94
CA MET A 1 -1.85 -11.57 -6.87
C MET A 1 -1.80 -10.68 -5.64
N GLU A 2 -2.36 -11.13 -4.52
CA GLU A 2 -2.30 -10.40 -3.26
C GLU A 2 -0.86 -10.39 -2.72
N ILE A 3 -0.44 -9.21 -2.23
CA ILE A 3 0.87 -9.02 -1.59
C ILE A 3 0.66 -9.02 -0.08
N PHE A 4 -0.27 -8.20 0.41
CA PHE A 4 -0.64 -8.22 1.82
C PHE A 4 -2.03 -7.63 2.07
N THR A 5 -2.62 -8.03 3.19
CA THR A 5 -3.72 -7.33 3.85
C THR A 5 -3.28 -6.93 5.24
N LYS A 6 -3.64 -5.71 5.66
CA LYS A 6 -3.28 -5.19 6.98
C LYS A 6 -4.40 -4.31 7.55
N GLN A 7 -4.70 -4.51 8.83
CA GLN A 7 -5.43 -3.55 9.64
C GLN A 7 -4.46 -2.45 10.11
N LEU A 8 -4.83 -1.19 9.85
CA LEU A 8 -4.01 -0.03 10.13
C LEU A 8 -3.95 0.26 11.62
N THR A 9 -2.77 0.65 12.08
CA THR A 9 -2.48 1.04 13.45
C THR A 9 -2.03 2.50 13.49
N PRO A 10 -1.98 3.17 14.66
CA PRO A 10 -1.48 4.54 14.76
C PRO A 10 -0.04 4.71 14.24
N VAL A 11 0.78 3.65 14.35
CA VAL A 11 2.15 3.63 13.84
C VAL A 11 2.19 3.84 12.32
N ASP A 12 1.22 3.32 11.59
CA ASP A 12 1.19 3.39 10.12
C ASP A 12 1.02 4.82 9.61
N PHE A 13 0.43 5.72 10.41
CA PHE A 13 0.24 7.12 10.06
C PHE A 13 1.43 8.01 10.44
N GLY A 14 2.20 7.64 11.47
CA GLY A 14 3.37 8.41 11.92
C GLY A 14 4.69 7.94 11.32
N SER A 15 4.84 6.63 11.15
CA SER A 15 6.08 5.99 10.69
C SER A 15 5.94 5.33 9.31
N GLY A 16 4.81 5.50 8.63
CA GLY A 16 4.52 4.88 7.34
C GLY A 16 4.04 3.44 7.48
N LEU A 17 3.43 2.91 6.42
CA LEU A 17 2.80 1.60 6.45
C LEU A 17 3.86 0.50 6.42
N VAL A 18 4.06 -0.14 7.57
CA VAL A 18 4.97 -1.28 7.71
C VAL A 18 4.29 -2.52 7.15
N LEU A 19 4.93 -3.19 6.19
CA LEU A 19 4.37 -4.42 5.60
C LEU A 19 4.29 -5.54 6.65
N PRO A 20 3.20 -6.33 6.68
CA PRO A 20 3.12 -7.49 7.57
C PRO A 20 4.26 -8.50 7.33
N PRO A 21 4.73 -9.22 8.36
CA PRO A 21 5.80 -10.22 8.20
C PRO A 21 5.48 -11.36 7.23
N ARG A 22 4.19 -11.64 6.97
CA ARG A 22 3.72 -12.69 6.06
C ARG A 22 3.32 -12.18 4.67
N SER A 23 3.84 -11.03 4.26
CA SER A 23 3.57 -10.47 2.93
C SER A 23 4.20 -11.34 1.83
N ASN A 24 3.51 -11.51 0.70
CA ASN A 24 4.07 -12.13 -0.50
C ASN A 24 4.92 -11.10 -1.26
N LEU A 25 6.23 -11.21 -1.16
CA LEU A 25 7.19 -10.22 -1.71
C LEU A 25 7.68 -10.55 -3.12
N GLU A 26 7.38 -11.74 -3.66
CA GLU A 26 7.74 -12.12 -5.03
C GLU A 26 7.43 -11.03 -6.09
N PRO A 27 6.26 -10.37 -6.08
CA PRO A 27 5.95 -9.37 -7.11
C PRO A 27 6.69 -8.03 -6.95
N LEU A 28 7.31 -7.77 -5.79
CA LEU A 28 8.13 -6.57 -5.59
C LEU A 28 9.57 -6.75 -6.10
N GLN A 29 9.94 -7.98 -6.48
CA GLN A 29 11.30 -8.39 -6.82
C GLN A 29 12.29 -8.12 -5.67
N HIS A 30 13.49 -8.72 -5.72
CA HIS A 30 14.51 -8.43 -4.72
C HIS A 30 15.12 -7.05 -5.00
N PHE A 31 15.01 -6.14 -4.04
CA PHE A 31 15.61 -4.80 -4.14
C PHE A 31 16.27 -4.37 -2.84
N GLN A 32 17.26 -3.49 -2.96
CA GLN A 32 17.87 -2.79 -1.83
C GLN A 32 17.65 -1.28 -2.02
N GLY A 33 17.34 -0.58 -0.92
CA GLY A 33 17.09 0.86 -0.95
C GLY A 33 15.61 1.19 -1.09
N ILE A 34 15.26 1.98 -2.10
CA ILE A 34 13.89 2.48 -2.33
C ILE A 34 13.50 2.11 -3.76
N ILE A 35 12.28 1.59 -3.92
CA ILE A 35 11.62 1.46 -5.22
C ILE A 35 10.34 2.29 -5.24
N GLU A 36 9.96 2.71 -6.45
CA GLU A 36 8.73 3.43 -6.72
C GLU A 36 7.66 2.47 -7.23
N LEU A 37 6.47 2.55 -6.62
CA LEU A 37 5.33 1.71 -6.93
C LEU A 37 4.14 2.60 -7.34
N PRO A 38 3.98 2.91 -8.64
CA PRO A 38 2.78 3.57 -9.13
C PRO A 38 1.55 2.73 -8.81
N THR A 39 0.67 3.26 -7.97
CA THR A 39 -0.41 2.50 -7.33
C THR A 39 -1.76 3.13 -7.61
N ILE A 40 -2.69 2.37 -8.18
CA ILE A 40 -4.10 2.76 -8.25
C ILE A 40 -4.74 2.50 -6.89
N VAL A 41 -5.47 3.48 -6.37
CA VAL A 41 -6.18 3.36 -5.10
C VAL A 41 -7.67 3.25 -5.37
N GLU A 42 -8.30 2.24 -4.78
CA GLU A 42 -9.72 1.93 -4.97
C GLU A 42 -10.38 1.63 -3.63
N SER A 43 -11.53 2.25 -3.36
CA SER A 43 -12.36 1.93 -2.21
C SER A 43 -13.10 0.61 -2.39
N ALA A 44 -13.61 0.03 -1.29
CA ALA A 44 -14.47 -1.15 -1.34
C ALA A 44 -15.74 -0.95 -2.22
N ALA A 45 -16.18 0.30 -2.41
CA ALA A 45 -17.31 0.64 -3.29
C ALA A 45 -16.92 0.77 -4.78
N GLY A 46 -15.65 0.58 -5.13
CA GLY A 46 -15.14 0.70 -6.51
C GLY A 46 -14.77 2.12 -6.94
N THR A 47 -14.96 3.13 -6.08
CA THR A 47 -14.50 4.49 -6.35
C THR A 47 -12.99 4.55 -6.30
N ARG A 48 -12.36 5.14 -7.33
CA ARG A 48 -10.91 5.28 -7.46
C ARG A 48 -10.47 6.72 -7.23
N LEU A 49 -9.23 6.89 -6.77
CA LEU A 49 -8.57 8.19 -6.89
C LEU A 49 -8.35 8.53 -8.38
N PRO A 50 -8.38 9.83 -8.77
CA PRO A 50 -8.31 10.23 -10.17
C PRO A 50 -7.02 9.79 -10.86
N GLU A 51 -5.89 9.88 -10.16
CA GLU A 51 -4.56 9.55 -10.67
C GLU A 51 -3.90 8.49 -9.78
N PRO A 52 -3.02 7.63 -10.34
CA PRO A 52 -2.18 6.74 -9.54
C PRO A 52 -1.27 7.53 -8.60
N VAL A 53 -1.09 7.01 -7.39
CA VAL A 53 -0.17 7.59 -6.40
C VAL A 53 1.12 6.77 -6.37
N THR A 54 2.27 7.44 -6.48
CA THR A 54 3.58 6.77 -6.39
C THR A 54 3.95 6.52 -4.94
N ILE A 55 3.91 5.24 -4.55
CA ILE A 55 4.35 4.81 -3.21
C ILE A 55 5.85 4.51 -3.23
N HIS A 56 6.59 5.06 -2.28
CA HIS A 56 7.98 4.68 -2.06
C HIS A 56 8.04 3.50 -1.09
N CYS A 57 8.52 2.35 -1.56
CA CYS A 57 8.76 1.18 -0.72
C CYS A 57 10.24 1.12 -0.34
N SER A 58 10.54 1.18 0.96
CA SER A 58 11.90 1.22 1.50
C SER A 58 12.26 -0.07 2.24
N THR A 59 13.48 -0.59 2.01
CA THR A 59 14.09 -1.73 2.74
C THR A 59 15.16 -1.31 3.77
N THR A 60 15.41 -0.01 3.93
CA THR A 60 16.66 0.53 4.52
C THR A 60 16.85 0.23 6.02
N ARG A 61 15.88 -0.40 6.70
CA ARG A 61 15.93 -0.74 8.13
C ARG A 61 15.51 -2.18 8.44
N GLY A 62 15.67 -3.10 7.48
CA GLY A 62 15.34 -4.52 7.66
C GLY A 62 13.84 -4.83 7.68
N SER A 63 12.98 -3.82 7.55
CA SER A 63 11.54 -3.94 7.31
C SER A 63 11.17 -3.20 6.04
N LEU A 64 10.20 -3.73 5.31
CA LEU A 64 9.60 -3.05 4.16
C LEU A 64 8.56 -2.05 4.66
N VAL A 65 8.73 -0.79 4.26
CA VAL A 65 7.84 0.30 4.69
C VAL A 65 7.43 1.14 3.49
N PHE A 66 6.12 1.35 3.34
CA PHE A 66 5.57 2.31 2.40
C PHE A 66 5.59 3.73 3.00
N LYS A 67 6.16 4.68 2.25
CA LYS A 67 6.38 6.09 2.63
C LYS A 67 5.72 7.01 1.59
N THR A 68 6.10 8.29 1.57
CA THR A 68 5.68 9.36 0.64
C THR A 68 4.22 9.21 0.15
N GLY A 69 3.97 8.52 -0.96
CA GLY A 69 2.61 8.29 -1.48
C GLY A 69 1.65 7.62 -0.50
N TRP A 70 2.11 6.80 0.45
CA TRP A 70 1.24 6.25 1.50
C TRP A 70 0.56 7.35 2.34
N TYR A 71 1.28 8.41 2.70
CA TYR A 71 0.73 9.47 3.54
C TYR A 71 -0.32 10.29 2.79
N ASP A 72 -0.09 10.53 1.50
CA ASP A 72 -1.05 11.20 0.63
C ASP A 72 -2.35 10.38 0.51
N ILE A 73 -2.23 9.07 0.29
CA ILE A 73 -3.37 8.16 0.25
C ILE A 73 -4.16 8.20 1.55
N ALA A 74 -3.48 8.03 2.70
CA ALA A 74 -4.13 8.02 4.00
C ALA A 74 -4.89 9.33 4.27
N ARG A 75 -4.32 10.47 3.88
CA ARG A 75 -4.95 11.78 4.01
C ARG A 75 -6.15 11.95 3.09
N GLU A 76 -6.00 11.66 1.80
CA GLU A 76 -7.04 11.90 0.78
C GLU A 76 -8.25 10.98 0.94
N VAL A 77 -8.01 9.72 1.28
CA VAL A 77 -9.06 8.73 1.53
C VAL A 77 -9.69 8.92 2.92
N GLY A 78 -9.00 9.61 3.84
CA GLY A 78 -9.44 9.78 5.23
C GLY A 78 -9.35 8.48 6.03
N LEU A 79 -8.27 7.72 5.84
CA LEU A 79 -8.01 6.47 6.56
C LEU A 79 -7.70 6.73 8.03
N LYS A 80 -8.10 5.79 8.88
CA LYS A 80 -7.90 5.83 10.33
C LYS A 80 -7.39 4.49 10.85
N SER A 81 -6.89 4.51 12.08
CA SER A 81 -6.58 3.26 12.80
C SER A 81 -7.83 2.39 12.88
N GLY A 82 -7.66 1.08 12.62
CA GLY A 82 -8.77 0.11 12.53
C GLY A 82 -9.22 -0.18 11.10
N ASP A 83 -9.02 0.73 10.15
CA ASP A 83 -9.32 0.49 8.73
C ASP A 83 -8.41 -0.61 8.16
N THR A 84 -8.85 -1.24 7.07
CA THR A 84 -8.11 -2.32 6.42
C THR A 84 -7.67 -1.91 5.02
N VAL A 85 -6.42 -2.21 4.68
CA VAL A 85 -5.91 -2.07 3.31
C VAL A 85 -5.41 -3.40 2.78
N THR A 86 -5.65 -3.63 1.49
CA THR A 86 -5.13 -4.79 0.75
C THR A 86 -4.34 -4.30 -0.44
N PHE A 87 -3.06 -4.65 -0.50
CA PHE A 87 -2.18 -4.32 -1.61
C PHE A 87 -1.95 -5.55 -2.48
N TYR A 88 -2.06 -5.38 -3.79
CA TYR A 88 -1.96 -6.47 -4.75
C TYR A 88 -1.42 -5.99 -6.09
N GLN A 89 -0.84 -6.92 -6.84
CA GLN A 89 -0.43 -6.69 -8.22
C GLN A 89 -1.46 -7.34 -9.16
N GLU A 90 -2.01 -6.57 -10.08
CA GLU A 90 -2.84 -7.10 -11.16
C GLU A 90 -1.93 -7.67 -12.26
N VAL A 91 -2.15 -8.93 -12.62
CA VAL A 91 -1.27 -9.67 -13.55
C VAL A 91 -1.82 -9.63 -14.98
N ASN A 92 -3.14 -9.47 -15.12
CA ASN A 92 -3.82 -9.41 -16.40
C ASN A 92 -4.04 -7.93 -16.77
N GLY A 93 -3.20 -7.37 -17.66
CA GLY A 93 -3.31 -5.97 -18.10
C GLY A 93 -2.01 -5.15 -18.09
N GLY A 94 -0.86 -5.79 -17.90
CA GLY A 94 0.40 -5.12 -17.56
C GLY A 94 0.53 -5.02 -16.06
N ALA A 95 1.65 -5.48 -15.50
CA ALA A 95 1.83 -5.59 -14.06
C ALA A 95 1.61 -4.25 -13.36
N GLN A 96 0.45 -4.07 -12.73
CA GLN A 96 0.05 -2.80 -12.10
C GLN A 96 -0.29 -3.02 -10.62
N PHE A 97 0.24 -2.15 -9.76
CA PHE A 97 -0.06 -2.19 -8.33
C PHE A 97 -1.38 -1.51 -8.02
N LYS A 98 -2.14 -2.12 -7.11
CA LYS A 98 -3.42 -1.62 -6.63
C LYS A 98 -3.48 -1.71 -5.12
N LEU A 99 -4.10 -0.70 -4.52
CA LEU A 99 -4.41 -0.66 -3.09
C LEU A 99 -5.92 -0.55 -2.93
N LYS A 100 -6.53 -1.60 -2.37
CA LYS A 100 -7.92 -1.60 -1.95
C LYS A 100 -8.04 -1.12 -0.52
N VAL A 101 -8.93 -0.17 -0.27
CA VAL A 101 -9.19 0.38 1.06
C VAL A 101 -10.59 0.02 1.53
N ARG A 102 -10.70 -0.45 2.77
CA ARG A 102 -11.96 -0.78 3.43
C ARG A 102 -12.00 -0.09 4.79
N ASN A 103 -12.90 0.87 4.90
CA ASN A 103 -13.11 1.60 6.15
C ASN A 103 -14.02 0.77 7.05
N ASP A 104 -13.60 0.50 8.27
CA ASP A 104 -14.46 -0.15 9.27
C ASP A 104 -15.27 1.00 9.91
N ARG A 105 -16.55 1.12 9.53
CA ARG A 105 -17.47 2.15 10.05
C ARG A 105 -18.33 1.57 11.16
#